data_AF-A0A7V9QEZ2-F1
#
_entry.id   AF-A0A7V9QEZ2-F1
#
_cell.length_a   1.000
_cell.length_b   1.000
_cell.length_c   1.000
_cell.angle_alpha   90.00
_cell.angle_beta   90.00
_cell.angle_gamma   90.00
#
_symmetry.space_group_name_H-M   'P 1'
#
loop_
_entity.id
_entity.type
_entity.pdbx_description
1 polymer ?
#
loop_
_entity_poly.entity_id
_entity_poly.type
_entity_poly.pdbx_seq_one_letter_code
_entity_poly.pdbx_strand_id
1 'polypeptide(L)'
;ALITPPMDSESPSTTDGDPATTIGRFVELTAHLDDAVREAATLCAALEEPSSEVIARAMRWHDIGKIHPAFRTALLDHADGATVDRDAFWAKSGGTGRLLYRVPTGNGDEKRPYFRHELASLLAWLEHGERDEAHDLTAYLIAAHHGKVRLGLRALPTEKSPPDDRLYARGVWHGDVLPAFEVDGMLLPETALRLDVMRLGEGAMGASWSARTLRLLTEHGPFRLSWLETLVRIADWRASEEEAGEEAANVLEQA
;
A
#
# COMPACT_ATOMS: atom_id res chain seq x y z
N ALA A 1 -12.22 -26.44 -43.34
CA ALA A 1 -11.51 -26.75 -42.09
C ALA A 1 -11.36 -25.45 -41.31
N LEU A 2 -12.17 -25.28 -40.27
CA LEU A 2 -12.13 -24.11 -39.38
C LEU A 2 -11.02 -24.36 -38.36
N ILE A 3 -10.04 -23.45 -38.31
CA ILE A 3 -8.94 -23.49 -37.34
C ILE A 3 -9.46 -22.80 -36.07
N THR A 4 -9.69 -23.58 -35.03
CA THR A 4 -9.98 -23.09 -33.68
C THR A 4 -8.66 -22.58 -33.08
N PRO A 5 -8.57 -21.34 -32.58
CA PRO A 5 -7.38 -20.91 -31.85
C PRO A 5 -7.26 -21.70 -30.54
N PRO A 6 -6.03 -22.01 -30.09
CA PRO A 6 -5.84 -22.69 -28.82
C PRO A 6 -6.33 -21.82 -27.68
N MET A 7 -7.09 -22.43 -26.76
CA MET A 7 -7.33 -21.88 -25.43
C MET A 7 -6.00 -21.90 -24.68
N ASP A 8 -5.28 -20.79 -24.68
CA ASP A 8 -4.22 -20.57 -23.71
C ASP A 8 -4.87 -20.43 -22.34
N SER A 9 -4.76 -21.49 -21.54
CA SER A 9 -4.91 -21.41 -20.09
C SER A 9 -3.71 -20.64 -19.54
N GLU A 10 -3.76 -19.32 -19.59
CA GLU A 10 -2.80 -18.48 -18.86
C GLU A 10 -2.93 -18.76 -17.37
N SER A 11 -1.81 -19.16 -16.78
CA SER A 11 -1.54 -19.24 -15.35
C SER A 11 -1.87 -17.92 -14.65
N PRO A 12 -2.22 -17.93 -13.35
CA PRO A 12 -2.52 -16.70 -12.63
C PRO A 12 -1.31 -15.77 -12.70
N SER A 13 -1.55 -14.62 -13.34
CA SER A 13 -0.62 -13.51 -13.54
C SER A 13 0.21 -13.17 -12.29
N THR A 14 1.37 -12.57 -12.52
CA THR A 14 2.32 -11.93 -11.58
C THR A 14 1.71 -10.85 -10.65
N THR A 15 0.38 -10.79 -10.56
CA THR A 15 -0.41 -9.82 -9.83
C THR A 15 -0.49 -10.09 -8.32
N ASP A 16 -0.23 -11.32 -7.85
CA ASP A 16 -0.67 -11.77 -6.52
C ASP A 16 0.36 -11.71 -5.37
N GLY A 17 1.65 -11.56 -5.64
CA GLY A 17 2.67 -11.53 -4.60
C GLY A 17 2.98 -10.13 -4.07
N ASP A 18 3.15 -10.01 -2.75
CA ASP A 18 3.90 -8.92 -2.10
C ASP A 18 5.21 -9.51 -1.54
N PRO A 19 6.23 -9.73 -2.39
CA PRO A 19 7.46 -10.40 -1.99
C PRO A 19 8.32 -9.58 -1.03
N ALA A 20 8.08 -8.27 -0.88
CA ALA A 20 8.87 -7.37 -0.04
C ALA A 20 8.50 -7.44 1.46
N THR A 21 7.41 -8.13 1.80
CA THR A 21 6.93 -8.24 3.19
C THR A 21 7.66 -9.34 4.00
N THR A 22 8.60 -10.06 3.38
CA THR A 22 9.33 -11.19 3.97
C THR A 22 10.82 -10.88 3.99
N ILE A 23 11.35 -10.37 5.11
CA ILE A 23 12.78 -10.07 5.25
C ILE A 23 13.46 -10.85 6.39
N GLY A 24 12.79 -11.87 6.93
CA GLY A 24 13.36 -12.72 7.98
C GLY A 24 13.26 -12.14 9.39
N ARG A 25 12.87 -10.86 9.55
CA ARG A 25 12.52 -10.24 10.84
C ARG A 25 11.23 -9.43 10.78
N PHE A 26 10.73 -9.09 11.95
CA PHE A 26 9.68 -8.10 12.11
C PHE A 26 10.28 -6.68 12.09
N VAL A 27 9.66 -5.80 11.32
CA VAL A 27 10.01 -4.37 11.24
C VAL A 27 8.78 -3.57 11.61
N GLU A 28 8.88 -2.72 12.62
CA GLU A 28 7.78 -1.85 13.03
C GLU A 28 7.43 -0.88 11.90
N LEU A 29 6.14 -0.60 11.74
CA LEU A 29 5.67 0.26 10.66
C LEU A 29 6.25 1.67 10.76
N THR A 30 6.34 2.23 11.97
CA THR A 30 6.94 3.55 12.23
C THR A 30 8.39 3.60 11.74
N ALA A 31 9.23 2.64 12.15
CA ALA A 31 10.62 2.57 11.71
C ALA A 31 10.74 2.49 10.18
N HIS A 32 9.94 1.64 9.54
CA HIS A 32 9.94 1.52 8.10
C HIS A 32 9.57 2.83 7.38
N LEU A 33 8.56 3.55 7.88
CA LEU A 33 8.14 4.83 7.31
C LEU A 33 9.26 5.89 7.44
N ASP A 34 9.97 5.91 8.56
CA ASP A 34 11.08 6.84 8.80
C ASP A 34 12.27 6.55 7.87
N ASP A 35 12.63 5.27 7.75
CA ASP A 35 13.69 4.80 6.85
C ASP A 35 13.37 5.12 5.39
N ALA A 36 12.13 4.86 4.98
CA ALA A 36 11.60 5.20 3.67
C ALA A 36 11.71 6.72 3.36
N VAL A 37 11.38 7.57 4.32
CA VAL A 37 11.49 9.03 4.17
C VAL A 37 12.95 9.47 4.08
N ARG A 38 13.84 8.89 4.90
CA ARG A 38 15.27 9.17 4.89
C ARG A 38 15.91 8.76 3.55
N GLU A 39 15.59 7.57 3.05
CA GLU A 39 16.09 7.10 1.76
C GLU A 39 15.55 7.93 0.59
N ALA A 40 14.29 8.34 0.63
CA ALA A 40 13.73 9.27 -0.34
C ALA A 40 14.45 10.62 -0.33
N ALA A 41 14.76 11.18 0.84
CA ALA A 41 15.49 12.43 0.95
C ALA A 41 16.90 12.32 0.36
N THR A 42 17.63 11.25 0.69
CA THR A 42 18.97 10.96 0.12
C THR A 42 18.92 10.82 -1.40
N LEU A 43 17.96 10.05 -1.91
CA LEU A 43 17.78 9.82 -3.33
C LEU A 43 17.43 11.12 -4.08
N CYS A 44 16.49 11.91 -3.56
CA CYS A 44 16.09 13.16 -4.17
C CYS A 44 17.23 14.18 -4.18
N ALA A 45 18.02 14.26 -3.11
CA ALA A 45 19.18 15.14 -3.05
C ALA A 45 20.24 14.76 -4.10
N ALA A 46 20.53 13.46 -4.24
CA ALA A 46 21.50 12.97 -5.22
C ALA A 46 21.09 13.22 -6.68
N LEU A 47 19.78 13.27 -6.95
CA LEU A 47 19.21 13.47 -8.28
C LEU A 47 18.77 14.92 -8.53
N GLU A 48 19.00 15.83 -7.58
CA GLU A 48 18.54 17.22 -7.62
C GLU A 48 17.03 17.33 -7.92
N GLU A 49 16.24 16.43 -7.34
CA GLU A 49 14.81 16.28 -7.64
C GLU A 49 13.98 17.37 -6.95
N PRO A 50 13.33 18.28 -7.70
CA PRO A 50 12.59 19.41 -7.11
C PRO A 50 11.30 19.00 -6.38
N SER A 51 10.76 17.80 -6.63
CA SER A 51 9.56 17.29 -5.98
C SER A 51 9.85 16.48 -4.71
N SER A 52 11.01 16.68 -4.08
CA SER A 52 11.44 15.95 -2.88
C SER A 52 10.44 16.01 -1.72
N GLU A 53 9.79 17.15 -1.50
CA GLU A 53 8.78 17.32 -0.45
C GLU A 53 7.51 16.48 -0.71
N VAL A 54 7.08 16.40 -1.97
CA VAL A 54 5.92 15.59 -2.37
C VAL A 54 6.23 14.09 -2.23
N ILE A 55 7.45 13.70 -2.59
CA ILE A 55 7.93 12.31 -2.45
C ILE A 55 8.03 11.95 -0.96
N ALA A 56 8.62 12.81 -0.13
CA ALA A 56 8.71 12.58 1.32
C ALA A 56 7.32 12.44 1.96
N ARG A 57 6.35 13.28 1.56
CA ARG A 57 4.95 13.12 1.99
C ARG A 57 4.36 11.79 1.54
N ALA A 58 4.58 11.37 0.29
CA ALA A 58 4.12 10.07 -0.18
C ALA A 58 4.74 8.92 0.65
N MET A 59 6.05 8.96 0.93
CA MET A 59 6.72 7.93 1.75
C MET A 59 6.16 7.84 3.17
N ARG A 60 5.82 8.96 3.81
CA ARG A 60 5.20 8.95 5.16
C ARG A 60 3.86 8.22 5.22
N TRP A 61 3.17 8.11 4.09
CA TRP A 61 1.82 7.58 4.02
C TRP A 61 1.70 6.26 3.26
N HIS A 62 2.70 5.90 2.43
CA HIS A 62 2.56 4.84 1.44
C HIS A 62 2.11 3.51 2.03
N ASP A 63 2.57 3.20 3.23
CA ASP A 63 2.33 1.95 3.94
C ASP A 63 1.37 2.05 5.13
N ILE A 64 0.74 3.22 5.37
CA ILE A 64 -0.25 3.37 6.46
C ILE A 64 -1.36 2.33 6.36
N GLY A 65 -1.77 1.94 5.15
CA GLY A 65 -2.75 0.88 4.93
C GLY A 65 -2.37 -0.50 5.49
N LYS A 66 -1.11 -0.72 5.88
CA LYS A 66 -0.67 -1.95 6.58
C LYS A 66 -1.23 -2.04 8.01
N ILE A 67 -1.72 -0.94 8.60
CA ILE A 67 -2.46 -0.98 9.88
C ILE A 67 -3.84 -1.63 9.74
N HIS A 68 -4.32 -1.83 8.52
CA HIS A 68 -5.60 -2.46 8.27
C HIS A 68 -5.65 -3.89 8.87
N PRO A 69 -6.75 -4.29 9.53
CA PRO A 69 -6.85 -5.62 10.16
C PRO A 69 -6.52 -6.78 9.21
N ALA A 70 -6.91 -6.68 7.94
CA ALA A 70 -6.58 -7.70 6.94
C ALA A 70 -5.08 -7.97 6.79
N PHE A 71 -4.26 -6.92 6.78
CA PHE A 71 -2.81 -7.02 6.65
C PHE A 71 -2.18 -7.51 7.95
N ARG A 72 -2.53 -6.89 9.09
CA ARG A 72 -2.05 -7.28 10.42
C ARG A 72 -2.29 -8.76 10.70
N THR A 73 -3.50 -9.26 10.43
CA THR A 73 -3.83 -10.67 10.62
C THR A 73 -3.01 -11.59 9.71
N ALA A 74 -2.83 -11.24 8.43
CA ALA A 74 -2.02 -12.03 7.51
C ALA A 74 -0.55 -12.10 7.95
N LEU A 75 -0.03 -10.98 8.46
CA LEU A 75 1.37 -10.85 8.87
C LEU A 75 1.66 -11.61 10.18
N LEU A 76 0.78 -11.50 11.16
CA LEU A 76 0.91 -12.19 12.45
C LEU A 76 0.77 -13.71 12.34
N ASP A 77 0.07 -14.21 11.31
CA ASP A 77 0.01 -15.64 11.01
C ASP A 77 1.35 -16.22 10.55
N HIS A 78 2.19 -15.38 9.94
CA HIS A 78 3.53 -15.77 9.50
C HIS A 78 4.57 -15.68 10.62
N ALA A 79 4.18 -15.30 11.84
CA ALA A 79 5.08 -15.16 12.98
C ALA A 79 5.49 -16.50 13.63
N ASP A 80 5.49 -17.63 12.89
CA ASP A 80 5.59 -18.99 13.45
C ASP A 80 6.73 -19.14 14.47
N GLY A 81 6.37 -19.27 15.75
CA GLY A 81 7.30 -19.42 16.88
C GLY A 81 8.01 -18.15 17.37
N ALA A 82 7.87 -17.00 16.69
CA ALA A 82 8.47 -15.74 17.12
C ALA A 82 7.63 -15.08 18.24
N THR A 83 8.30 -14.56 19.27
CA THR A 83 7.66 -13.67 20.24
C THR A 83 7.49 -12.31 19.56
N VAL A 84 6.31 -12.07 19.00
CA VAL A 84 5.95 -10.80 18.36
C VAL A 84 4.96 -10.06 19.23
N ASP A 85 5.16 -8.75 19.41
CA ASP A 85 4.13 -7.90 19.99
C ASP A 85 2.94 -7.87 19.02
N ARG A 86 1.85 -8.51 19.44
CA ARG A 86 0.65 -8.62 18.61
C ARG A 86 -0.10 -7.31 18.54
N ASP A 87 0.14 -6.38 19.46
CA ASP A 87 -0.53 -5.07 19.56
C ASP A 87 0.17 -3.99 18.73
N ALA A 88 1.45 -4.19 18.39
CA ALA A 88 2.19 -3.33 17.48
C ALA A 88 1.74 -3.45 16.01
N PHE A 89 2.05 -2.40 15.23
CA PHE A 89 1.89 -2.40 13.78
C PHE A 89 3.22 -2.67 13.10
N TRP A 90 3.21 -3.65 12.19
CA TRP A 90 4.41 -4.16 11.55
C TRP A 90 4.33 -3.92 10.03
N ALA A 91 5.42 -3.44 9.44
CA ALA A 91 5.55 -3.31 7.99
C ALA A 91 5.91 -4.63 7.30
N LYS A 92 6.64 -5.50 8.01
CA LYS A 92 7.23 -6.75 7.49
C LYS A 92 7.20 -7.87 8.54
N SER A 93 7.24 -9.13 8.07
CA SER A 93 7.29 -10.33 8.93
C SER A 93 8.55 -11.16 8.69
N GLY A 94 8.88 -11.99 9.68
CA GLY A 94 9.96 -12.97 9.57
C GLY A 94 9.62 -14.22 8.75
N GLY A 95 8.34 -14.55 8.56
CA GLY A 95 7.93 -15.79 7.88
C GLY A 95 7.97 -15.70 6.36
N THR A 96 8.42 -16.78 5.71
CA THR A 96 8.41 -16.92 4.25
C THR A 96 7.12 -17.60 3.78
N GLY A 97 6.36 -16.94 2.90
CA GLY A 97 5.12 -17.54 2.39
C GLY A 97 4.17 -16.54 1.74
N ARG A 98 3.05 -17.04 1.20
CA ARG A 98 1.98 -16.20 0.66
C ARG A 98 1.05 -15.74 1.78
N LEU A 99 0.96 -14.43 1.98
CA LEU A 99 0.04 -13.81 2.93
C LEU A 99 -1.42 -14.14 2.60
N LEU A 100 -2.16 -14.57 3.62
CA LEU A 100 -3.60 -14.87 3.53
C LEU A 100 -4.41 -13.81 4.28
N TYR A 101 -4.77 -12.77 3.54
CA TYR A 101 -5.52 -11.63 4.04
C TYR A 101 -6.94 -11.99 4.47
N ARG A 102 -7.32 -11.57 5.67
CA ARG A 102 -8.66 -11.76 6.25
C ARG A 102 -8.90 -10.81 7.41
N VAL A 103 -10.15 -10.40 7.60
CA VAL A 103 -10.57 -9.56 8.72
C VAL A 103 -11.28 -10.43 9.76
N PRO A 104 -10.82 -10.46 11.02
CA PRO A 104 -11.55 -11.13 12.09
C PRO A 104 -12.93 -10.49 12.30
N THR A 105 -13.95 -11.32 12.45
CA THR A 105 -15.34 -10.93 12.70
C THR A 105 -15.89 -11.72 13.90
N GLY A 106 -17.05 -11.32 14.42
CA GLY A 106 -17.71 -12.05 15.52
C GLY A 106 -18.07 -13.50 15.19
N ASN A 107 -18.08 -13.90 13.91
CA ASN A 107 -18.48 -15.22 13.43
C ASN A 107 -17.34 -16.00 12.74
N GLY A 108 -16.08 -15.61 12.95
CA GLY A 108 -14.90 -16.16 12.27
C GLY A 108 -14.22 -15.12 11.40
N ASP A 109 -13.56 -15.53 10.32
CA ASP A 109 -12.76 -14.61 9.48
C ASP A 109 -13.42 -14.36 8.11
N GLU A 110 -13.51 -13.08 7.72
CA GLU A 110 -13.90 -12.73 6.35
C GLU A 110 -12.64 -12.57 5.50
N LYS A 111 -12.48 -13.47 4.53
CA LYS A 111 -11.33 -13.48 3.61
C LYS A 111 -11.30 -12.20 2.77
N ARG A 112 -10.12 -11.61 2.61
CA ARG A 112 -9.85 -10.42 1.80
C ARG A 112 -8.87 -10.73 0.67
N PRO A 113 -9.19 -11.63 -0.27
CA PRO A 113 -8.30 -11.91 -1.39
C PRO A 113 -7.98 -10.61 -2.14
N TYR A 114 -6.77 -10.53 -2.69
CA TYR A 114 -6.28 -9.36 -3.42
C TYR A 114 -6.14 -8.08 -2.60
N PHE A 115 -6.15 -8.16 -1.26
CA PHE A 115 -5.94 -7.00 -0.39
C PHE A 115 -4.70 -6.19 -0.82
N ARG A 116 -4.87 -4.87 -0.90
CA ARG A 116 -3.83 -3.91 -1.25
C ARG A 116 -3.81 -2.80 -0.21
N HIS A 117 -2.74 -2.76 0.59
CA HIS A 117 -2.54 -1.69 1.57
C HIS A 117 -2.39 -0.34 0.89
N GLU A 118 -1.88 -0.29 -0.35
CA GLU A 118 -1.70 0.93 -1.12
C GLU A 118 -3.03 1.67 -1.33
N LEU A 119 -4.13 0.92 -1.51
CA LEU A 119 -5.47 1.49 -1.59
C LEU A 119 -5.92 2.03 -0.23
N ALA A 120 -5.71 1.28 0.85
CA ALA A 120 -6.06 1.76 2.18
C ALA A 120 -5.27 3.03 2.57
N SER A 121 -3.97 3.08 2.26
CA SER A 121 -3.11 4.26 2.42
C SER A 121 -3.63 5.45 1.61
N LEU A 122 -3.98 5.23 0.33
CA LEU A 122 -4.57 6.27 -0.53
C LEU A 122 -5.84 6.85 0.09
N LEU A 123 -6.76 6.00 0.55
CA LEU A 123 -8.03 6.44 1.11
C LEU A 123 -7.85 7.21 2.42
N ALA A 124 -6.90 6.79 3.27
CA ALA A 124 -6.53 7.53 4.48
C ALA A 124 -5.98 8.93 4.13
N TRP A 125 -5.08 9.01 3.16
CA TRP A 125 -4.55 10.29 2.66
C TRP A 125 -5.66 11.18 2.09
N LEU A 126 -6.56 10.62 1.27
CA LEU A 126 -7.68 11.37 0.72
C LEU A 126 -8.65 11.88 1.79
N GLU A 127 -8.65 11.34 3.00
CA GLU A 127 -9.44 11.84 4.13
C GLU A 127 -8.65 12.87 4.96
N HIS A 128 -7.39 12.59 5.28
CA HIS A 128 -6.64 13.34 6.30
C HIS A 128 -5.43 14.13 5.82
N GLY A 129 -4.90 13.82 4.64
CA GLY A 129 -3.72 14.48 4.06
C GLY A 129 -3.93 15.97 3.76
N GLU A 130 -2.83 16.72 3.69
CA GLU A 130 -2.90 18.16 3.42
C GLU A 130 -3.66 18.46 2.12
N ARG A 131 -4.51 19.49 2.13
CA ARG A 131 -5.34 19.90 0.98
C ARG A 131 -4.71 21.04 0.21
N ASP A 132 -3.52 20.80 -0.33
CA ASP A 132 -2.77 21.73 -1.17
C ASP A 132 -2.75 21.29 -2.65
N GLU A 133 -1.99 21.99 -3.49
CA GLU A 133 -1.85 21.70 -4.92
C GLU A 133 -1.21 20.32 -5.19
N ALA A 134 -0.39 19.83 -4.26
CA ALA A 134 0.26 18.52 -4.36
C ALA A 134 -0.62 17.36 -3.88
N HIS A 135 -1.79 17.64 -3.29
CA HIS A 135 -2.66 16.63 -2.68
C HIS A 135 -2.95 15.43 -3.59
N ASP A 136 -3.34 15.68 -4.85
CA ASP A 136 -3.64 14.64 -5.82
C ASP A 136 -2.37 13.88 -6.26
N LEU A 137 -1.24 14.59 -6.40
CA LEU A 137 0.03 13.97 -6.79
C LEU A 137 0.56 13.06 -5.68
N THR A 138 0.53 13.49 -4.42
CA THR A 138 0.88 12.65 -3.27
C THR A 138 -0.02 11.43 -3.19
N ALA A 139 -1.35 11.60 -3.37
CA ALA A 139 -2.30 10.49 -3.42
C ALA A 139 -1.94 9.46 -4.52
N TYR A 140 -1.59 9.94 -5.71
CA TYR A 140 -1.14 9.10 -6.82
C TYR A 140 0.12 8.32 -6.49
N LEU A 141 1.13 8.97 -5.90
CA LEU A 141 2.39 8.31 -5.55
C LEU A 141 2.21 7.25 -4.46
N ILE A 142 1.37 7.52 -3.46
CA ILE A 142 0.95 6.54 -2.44
C ILE A 142 0.32 5.32 -3.10
N ALA A 143 -0.66 5.51 -4.00
CA ALA A 143 -1.34 4.39 -4.64
C ALA A 143 -0.41 3.59 -5.58
N ALA A 144 0.52 4.28 -6.24
CA ALA A 144 1.36 3.71 -7.28
C ALA A 144 2.65 3.05 -6.78
N HIS A 145 2.99 3.08 -5.48
CA HIS A 145 4.33 2.68 -5.01
C HIS A 145 4.72 1.22 -5.34
N HIS A 146 3.77 0.29 -5.41
CA HIS A 146 4.01 -1.08 -5.92
C HIS A 146 3.63 -1.28 -7.40
N GLY A 147 3.16 -0.24 -8.09
CA GLY A 147 2.80 -0.21 -9.51
C GLY A 147 1.45 -0.85 -9.85
N LYS A 148 0.68 -1.30 -8.84
CA LYS A 148 -0.56 -2.07 -9.03
C LYS A 148 -1.83 -1.22 -9.01
N VAL A 149 -1.85 -0.13 -8.23
CA VAL A 149 -3.00 0.79 -8.11
C VAL A 149 -2.65 2.12 -8.79
N ARG A 150 -2.65 2.13 -10.13
CA ARG A 150 -2.36 3.34 -10.93
C ARG A 150 -3.63 4.05 -11.40
N LEU A 151 -4.15 3.69 -12.57
CA LEU A 151 -5.23 4.44 -13.24
C LEU A 151 -6.64 3.88 -12.98
N GLY A 152 -6.74 2.61 -12.61
CA GLY A 152 -8.03 1.91 -12.47
C GLY A 152 -8.26 1.46 -11.04
N LEU A 153 -9.10 2.20 -10.31
CA LEU A 153 -9.62 1.76 -9.03
C LEU A 153 -10.95 1.03 -9.23
N ARG A 154 -10.88 -0.29 -9.37
CA ARG A 154 -12.03 -1.18 -9.58
C ARG A 154 -11.79 -2.54 -8.93
N ALA A 155 -12.89 -3.22 -8.58
CA ALA A 155 -12.87 -4.63 -8.23
C ALA A 155 -12.31 -5.48 -9.39
N LEU A 156 -11.63 -6.58 -9.06
CA LEU A 156 -11.23 -7.57 -10.06
C LEU A 156 -12.43 -8.43 -10.49
N PRO A 157 -12.45 -8.98 -11.73
CA PRO A 157 -13.54 -9.83 -12.20
C PRO A 157 -13.82 -11.06 -11.32
N THR A 158 -12.77 -11.57 -10.66
CA THR A 158 -12.83 -12.73 -9.75
C THR A 158 -12.87 -12.34 -8.28
N GLU A 159 -12.97 -11.05 -7.96
CA GLU A 159 -13.04 -10.56 -6.58
C GLU A 159 -14.43 -10.82 -6.01
N LYS A 160 -14.47 -11.54 -4.87
CA LYS A 160 -15.72 -11.83 -4.16
C LYS A 160 -16.30 -10.52 -3.62
N SER A 161 -17.55 -10.24 -3.99
CA SER A 161 -18.28 -9.10 -3.44
C SER A 161 -18.57 -9.29 -1.94
N PRO A 162 -18.67 -8.20 -1.18
CA PRO A 162 -19.22 -8.24 0.17
C PRO A 162 -20.64 -8.82 0.17
N PRO A 163 -21.11 -9.36 1.31
CA PRO A 163 -22.49 -9.89 1.44
C PRO A 163 -23.57 -8.81 1.31
N ASP A 164 -23.23 -7.56 1.61
CA ASP A 164 -24.05 -6.39 1.39
C ASP A 164 -23.54 -5.60 0.17
N ASP A 165 -24.42 -4.88 -0.52
CA ASP A 165 -24.12 -4.22 -1.80
C ASP A 165 -23.18 -2.99 -1.68
N ARG A 166 -22.31 -2.96 -0.66
CA ARG A 166 -21.32 -1.91 -0.45
C ARG A 166 -20.24 -1.96 -1.54
N LEU A 167 -19.60 -0.81 -1.78
CA LEU A 167 -18.46 -0.74 -2.70
C LEU A 167 -17.29 -1.55 -2.18
N TYR A 168 -16.52 -2.14 -3.09
CA TYR A 168 -15.31 -2.90 -2.78
C TYR A 168 -14.32 -2.83 -3.94
N ALA A 169 -13.03 -2.88 -3.62
CA ALA A 169 -11.96 -3.06 -4.60
C ALA A 169 -10.70 -3.54 -3.91
N ARG A 170 -9.98 -4.48 -4.55
CA ARG A 170 -8.64 -4.90 -4.13
C ARG A 170 -8.62 -5.32 -2.65
N GLY A 171 -9.62 -6.08 -2.23
CA GLY A 171 -9.77 -6.58 -0.87
C GLY A 171 -10.10 -5.51 0.19
N VAL A 172 -10.26 -4.24 -0.19
CA VAL A 172 -10.76 -3.17 0.68
C VAL A 172 -12.26 -3.01 0.44
N TRP A 173 -13.04 -2.96 1.51
CA TRP A 173 -14.49 -2.74 1.45
C TRP A 173 -14.85 -1.36 1.98
N HIS A 174 -15.92 -0.78 1.46
CA HIS A 174 -16.41 0.52 1.92
C HIS A 174 -16.84 0.43 3.39
N GLY A 175 -16.35 1.35 4.20
CA GLY A 175 -16.54 1.35 5.65
C GLY A 175 -15.65 0.36 6.40
N ASP A 176 -14.68 -0.29 5.75
CA ASP A 176 -13.56 -0.90 6.48
C ASP A 176 -12.87 0.20 7.32
N VAL A 177 -12.36 -0.16 8.49
CA VAL A 177 -11.81 0.80 9.45
C VAL A 177 -10.31 0.59 9.59
N LEU A 178 -9.55 1.67 9.42
CA LEU A 178 -8.18 1.73 9.90
C LEU A 178 -8.20 2.12 11.38
N PRO A 179 -7.55 1.35 12.27
CA PRO A 179 -7.39 1.76 13.67
C PRO A 179 -6.62 3.09 13.75
N ALA A 180 -6.78 3.78 14.89
CA ALA A 180 -5.96 4.95 15.17
C ALA A 180 -4.47 4.56 15.18
N PHE A 181 -3.63 5.45 14.65
CA PHE A 181 -2.21 5.24 14.46
C PHE A 181 -1.45 6.54 14.70
N GLU A 182 -0.30 6.46 15.34
CA GLU A 182 0.57 7.61 15.58
C GLU A 182 1.97 7.28 15.06
N VAL A 183 2.51 8.19 14.25
CA VAL A 183 3.87 8.10 13.68
C VAL A 183 4.43 9.51 13.60
N ASP A 184 5.62 9.76 14.13
CA ASP A 184 6.31 11.05 14.00
C ASP A 184 5.46 12.31 14.35
N GLY A 185 4.63 12.20 15.39
CA GLY A 185 3.74 13.28 15.82
C GLY A 185 2.54 13.52 14.89
N MET A 186 2.41 12.75 13.81
CA MET A 186 1.20 12.63 13.01
C MET A 186 0.25 11.65 13.70
N LEU A 187 -0.86 12.19 14.22
CA LEU A 187 -1.95 11.41 14.78
C LEU A 187 -3.01 11.15 13.72
N LEU A 188 -3.11 9.90 13.26
CA LEU A 188 -4.20 9.42 12.43
C LEU A 188 -5.31 8.89 13.35
N PRO A 189 -6.49 9.53 13.42
CA PRO A 189 -7.61 8.97 14.16
C PRO A 189 -8.11 7.67 13.51
N GLU A 190 -8.94 6.93 14.23
CA GLU A 190 -9.69 5.83 13.61
C GLU A 190 -10.42 6.34 12.36
N THR A 191 -10.16 5.70 11.23
CA THR A 191 -10.57 6.20 9.91
C THR A 191 -11.43 5.18 9.19
N ALA A 192 -12.67 5.56 8.87
CA ALA A 192 -13.53 4.76 8.00
C ALA A 192 -13.15 4.98 6.53
N LEU A 193 -12.76 3.90 5.85
CA LEU A 193 -12.32 3.91 4.46
C LEU A 193 -13.50 4.06 3.51
N ARG A 194 -13.52 5.15 2.75
CA ARG A 194 -14.59 5.46 1.80
C ARG A 194 -14.17 5.20 0.37
N LEU A 195 -14.84 4.26 -0.29
CA LEU A 195 -14.58 3.92 -1.70
C LEU A 195 -15.39 4.77 -2.71
N ASP A 196 -16.02 5.86 -2.28
CA ASP A 196 -16.82 6.73 -3.17
C ASP A 196 -16.01 7.26 -4.36
N VAL A 197 -14.69 7.44 -4.18
CA VAL A 197 -13.74 7.89 -5.20
C VAL A 197 -13.65 6.95 -6.42
N MET A 198 -14.16 5.72 -6.32
CA MET A 198 -14.29 4.78 -7.44
C MET A 198 -15.40 5.15 -8.43
N ARG A 199 -16.43 5.87 -7.97
CA ARG A 199 -17.58 6.21 -8.81
C ARG A 199 -17.18 7.27 -9.82
N LEU A 200 -17.72 7.17 -11.03
CA LEU A 200 -17.48 8.16 -12.08
C LEU A 200 -18.15 9.50 -11.71
N GLY A 201 -17.47 10.61 -12.06
CA GLY A 201 -17.95 11.96 -11.82
C GLY A 201 -17.46 12.55 -10.51
N GLU A 202 -18.19 13.54 -10.00
CA GLU A 202 -17.97 14.11 -8.67
C GLU A 202 -18.89 13.43 -7.65
N GLY A 203 -18.34 13.12 -6.48
CA GLY A 203 -19.06 12.52 -5.37
C GLY A 203 -18.71 13.16 -4.04
N ALA A 204 -19.08 12.49 -2.97
CA ALA A 204 -18.85 13.00 -1.61
C ALA A 204 -17.37 13.01 -1.16
N MET A 205 -16.45 12.54 -2.02
CA MET A 205 -14.99 12.69 -1.87
C MET A 205 -14.41 13.57 -2.97
N GLY A 206 -15.22 14.42 -3.62
CA GLY A 206 -14.82 15.24 -4.76
C GLY A 206 -14.71 14.43 -6.06
N ALA A 207 -13.75 14.79 -6.90
CA ALA A 207 -13.53 14.14 -8.19
C ALA A 207 -13.18 12.65 -8.06
N SER A 208 -13.68 11.83 -8.99
CA SER A 208 -13.34 10.42 -9.10
C SER A 208 -11.84 10.19 -9.25
N TRP A 209 -11.38 8.98 -8.91
CA TRP A 209 -9.98 8.58 -9.08
C TRP A 209 -9.52 8.72 -10.53
N SER A 210 -10.36 8.31 -11.47
CA SER A 210 -10.11 8.47 -12.90
C SER A 210 -9.98 9.94 -13.32
N ALA A 211 -10.80 10.85 -12.78
CA ALA A 211 -10.69 12.27 -13.06
C ALA A 211 -9.40 12.87 -12.46
N ARG A 212 -9.06 12.52 -11.20
CA ARG A 212 -7.81 12.96 -10.54
C ARG A 212 -6.57 12.52 -11.33
N THR A 213 -6.49 11.24 -11.66
CA THR A 213 -5.34 10.68 -12.41
C THR A 213 -5.22 11.21 -13.83
N LEU A 214 -6.35 11.45 -14.54
CA LEU A 214 -6.32 12.08 -15.87
C LEU A 214 -5.82 13.52 -15.82
N ARG A 215 -6.17 14.29 -14.77
CA ARG A 215 -5.63 15.65 -14.58
C ARG A 215 -4.12 15.60 -14.37
N LEU A 216 -3.64 14.75 -13.47
CA LEU A 216 -2.19 14.58 -13.23
C LEU A 216 -1.44 14.17 -14.50
N LEU A 217 -2.02 13.27 -15.30
CA LEU A 217 -1.43 12.86 -16.58
C LEU A 217 -1.37 14.03 -17.57
N THR A 218 -2.39 14.90 -17.57
CA THR A 218 -2.43 16.10 -18.43
C THR A 218 -1.40 17.14 -17.97
N GLU A 219 -1.24 17.32 -16.66
CA GLU A 219 -0.37 18.32 -16.06
C GLU A 219 1.12 17.94 -16.12
N HIS A 220 1.46 16.72 -15.71
CA HIS A 220 2.85 16.28 -15.60
C HIS A 220 3.32 15.46 -16.80
N GLY A 221 2.39 14.86 -17.54
CA GLY A 221 2.72 13.89 -18.59
C GLY A 221 3.17 12.54 -18.02
N PRO A 222 3.18 11.48 -18.87
CA PRO A 222 3.44 10.12 -18.43
C PRO A 222 4.87 9.90 -17.92
N PHE A 223 5.85 10.58 -18.51
CA PHE A 223 7.27 10.41 -18.14
C PHE A 223 7.58 10.96 -16.75
N ARG A 224 7.04 12.14 -16.42
CA ARG A 224 7.26 12.74 -15.11
C ARG A 224 6.59 11.94 -14.00
N LEU A 225 5.35 11.49 -14.22
CA LEU A 225 4.66 10.63 -13.25
C LEU A 225 5.41 9.31 -13.04
N SER A 226 5.86 8.67 -14.12
CA SER A 226 6.62 7.41 -14.02
C SER A 226 7.96 7.62 -13.32
N TRP A 227 8.62 8.76 -13.54
CA TRP A 227 9.85 9.12 -12.84
C TRP A 227 9.61 9.25 -11.33
N LEU A 228 8.60 10.02 -10.91
CA LEU A 228 8.30 10.19 -9.49
C LEU A 228 7.87 8.87 -8.82
N GLU A 229 7.07 8.05 -9.49
CA GLU A 229 6.73 6.69 -9.03
C GLU A 229 7.99 5.83 -8.83
N THR A 230 8.94 5.92 -9.76
CA THR A 230 10.21 5.19 -9.69
C THR A 230 11.01 5.61 -8.45
N LEU A 231 11.05 6.90 -8.11
CA LEU A 231 11.77 7.38 -6.94
C LEU A 231 11.17 6.87 -5.64
N VAL A 232 9.83 6.91 -5.50
CA VAL A 232 9.11 6.36 -4.35
C VAL A 232 9.40 4.87 -4.20
N ARG A 233 9.33 4.12 -5.30
CA ARG A 233 9.59 2.68 -5.30
C ARG A 233 11.04 2.33 -4.96
N ILE A 234 12.01 3.08 -5.47
CA ILE A 234 13.43 2.86 -5.15
C ILE A 234 13.71 3.21 -3.68
N ALA A 235 13.10 4.27 -3.15
CA ALA A 235 13.25 4.63 -1.74
C ALA A 235 12.73 3.53 -0.81
N ASP A 236 11.54 2.98 -1.07
CA ASP A 236 10.99 1.83 -0.34
C ASP A 236 11.91 0.60 -0.40
N TRP A 237 12.47 0.31 -1.58
CA TRP A 237 13.42 -0.79 -1.75
C TRP A 237 14.71 -0.59 -0.97
N ARG A 238 15.27 0.62 -0.94
CA ARG A 238 16.48 0.92 -0.18
C ARG A 238 16.26 0.82 1.31
N ALA A 239 15.13 1.32 1.82
CA ALA A 239 14.76 1.15 3.22
C ALA A 239 14.65 -0.34 3.59
N SER A 240 13.97 -1.11 2.73
CA SER A 240 13.85 -2.56 2.92
C SER A 240 15.20 -3.31 2.87
N GLU A 241 16.14 -2.86 2.03
CA GLU A 241 17.49 -3.42 1.94
C GLU A 241 18.33 -3.11 3.19
N GLU A 242 18.28 -1.87 3.69
CA GLU A 242 18.95 -1.47 4.93
C GLU A 242 18.42 -2.27 6.13
N GLU A 243 17.10 -2.39 6.25
CA GLU A 243 16.45 -3.17 7.30
C GLU A 243 16.89 -4.65 7.29
N ALA A 244 17.10 -5.22 6.10
CA ALA A 244 17.60 -6.59 5.96
C ALA A 244 19.10 -6.71 6.31
N GLY A 245 19.89 -5.67 6.01
CA GLY A 245 21.31 -5.61 6.35
C GLY A 245 21.58 -5.51 7.86
N GLU A 246 20.74 -4.77 8.60
CA GLU A 246 20.83 -4.67 10.06
C GLU A 246 20.67 -6.03 10.77
N GLU A 247 19.80 -6.90 10.25
CA GLU A 247 19.61 -8.25 10.79
C GLU A 247 20.87 -9.10 10.63
N ALA A 248 21.50 -9.05 9.45
CA ALA A 248 22.72 -9.79 9.18
C ALA A 248 23.88 -9.37 10.10
N ALA A 249 23.98 -8.07 10.42
CA ALA A 249 24.97 -7.55 11.34
C ALA A 249 24.72 -8.01 12.79
N ASN A 250 23.47 -7.95 13.27
CA ASN A 250 23.09 -8.37 14.62
C ASN A 250 23.32 -9.86 14.86
N VAL A 251 23.06 -10.72 13.87
CA VAL A 251 23.31 -12.16 13.96
C VAL A 251 24.82 -12.46 14.08
N LEU A 252 25.68 -11.71 13.38
CA LEU A 252 27.13 -11.89 13.43
C LEU A 252 27.73 -11.42 14.76
N GLU A 253 27.14 -10.44 15.44
CA GLU A 253 27.61 -9.97 16.75
C GLU A 253 27.22 -10.90 17.91
N GLN A 254 26.19 -11.74 17.72
CA GLN A 254 25.69 -12.69 18.71
C GLN A 254 26.27 -14.12 18.57
N ALA A 255 27.08 -14.38 17.54
CA ALA A 255 27.70 -15.68 17.23
C ALA A 255 29.17 -15.77 17.67
#